data_AF-A0A0E3SIP3-F1
#
_entry.id   AF-A0A0E3SIP3-F1
#
_cell.length_a   1.000
_cell.length_b   1.000
_cell.length_c   1.000
_cell.angle_alpha   90.00
_cell.angle_beta   90.00
_cell.angle_gamma   90.00
#
_symmetry.space_group_name_H-M   'P 1'
#
loop_
_entity.id
_entity.type
_entity.pdbx_description
1 polymer ?
#
loop_
_entity_poly.entity_id
_entity_poly.type
_entity_poly.pdbx_seq_one_letter_code
_entity_poly.pdbx_strand_id
1 'polypeptide(L)'
;MEYGYDLKENDLYVGENLIHAYSLEKNEIGNCTNCNSILMSLSYHVSGERTVVVTKCISCGAFYANIYDSEWNWVDEIQISLLPIPIPISNQRIDDWKGLEAIPTKKLEAVFSKGEIEALFARAKDETPIRQYLYRARKKYKLFEEIFDLELAL
;
A
#
# COMPACT_ATOMS: atom_id res chain seq x y z
N MET A 1 -16.24 21.67 0.38
CA MET A 1 -16.41 20.50 1.26
C MET A 1 -15.50 19.43 0.70
N GLU A 2 -14.56 18.93 1.50
CA GLU A 2 -13.56 17.97 1.02
C GLU A 2 -14.13 16.55 1.07
N TYR A 3 -13.90 15.80 0.00
CA TYR A 3 -14.27 14.39 -0.12
C TYR A 3 -12.99 13.56 -0.09
N GLY A 4 -12.92 12.64 0.87
CA GLY A 4 -11.85 11.66 1.02
C GLY A 4 -12.38 10.24 0.80
N TYR A 5 -11.56 9.32 0.33
CA TYR A 5 -11.95 7.91 0.22
C TYR A 5 -10.83 6.96 0.64
N ASP A 6 -11.19 5.98 1.48
CA ASP A 6 -10.31 4.87 1.86
C ASP A 6 -10.55 3.68 0.94
N LEU A 7 -9.56 3.35 0.11
CA LEU A 7 -9.63 2.19 -0.78
C LEU A 7 -9.59 0.84 -0.06
N LYS A 8 -9.07 0.80 1.17
CA LYS A 8 -8.91 -0.44 1.91
C LYS A 8 -10.24 -0.88 2.53
N GLU A 9 -10.87 0.04 3.25
CA GLU A 9 -12.14 -0.23 3.93
C GLU A 9 -13.37 0.09 3.05
N ASN A 10 -13.16 0.79 1.92
CA ASN A 10 -14.21 1.31 1.03
C ASN A 10 -15.11 2.34 1.72
N ASP A 11 -14.48 3.23 2.48
CA ASP A 11 -15.17 4.24 3.27
C ASP A 11 -15.06 5.62 2.64
N LEU A 12 -16.19 6.33 2.58
CA LEU A 12 -16.28 7.71 2.10
C LEU A 12 -16.24 8.69 3.27
N TYR A 13 -15.39 9.70 3.16
CA TYR A 13 -15.25 10.80 4.12
C TYR A 13 -15.80 12.08 3.49
N VAL A 14 -16.77 12.71 4.15
CA VAL A 14 -17.34 14.00 3.74
C VAL A 14 -17.16 15.00 4.88
N GLY A 15 -16.11 15.82 4.80
CA GLY A 15 -15.64 16.59 5.95
C GLY A 15 -15.21 15.66 7.09
N GLU A 16 -15.87 15.76 8.24
CA GLU A 16 -15.62 14.90 9.42
C GLU A 16 -16.50 13.64 9.46
N ASN A 17 -17.45 13.50 8.52
CA ASN A 17 -18.38 12.38 8.52
C ASN A 17 -17.80 11.18 7.76
N LEU A 18 -17.74 10.04 8.45
CA LEU A 18 -17.44 8.73 7.88
C LEU A 18 -18.72 8.06 7.40
N ILE A 19 -18.72 7.56 6.17
CA ILE A 19 -19.86 6.89 5.54
C ILE A 19 -19.42 5.56 4.95
N HIS A 20 -19.84 4.47 5.57
CA HIS A 20 -19.56 3.12 5.11
C HIS A 20 -20.28 2.80 3.79
N ALA A 21 -19.64 2.00 2.94
CA ALA A 21 -20.28 1.47 1.75
C ALA A 21 -21.38 0.47 2.13
N TYR A 22 -22.56 0.60 1.53
CA TYR A 22 -23.62 -0.40 1.66
C TYR A 22 -23.62 -1.41 0.49
N SER A 23 -22.95 -1.07 -0.61
CA SER A 23 -22.77 -1.95 -1.77
C SER A 23 -21.43 -1.69 -2.45
N LEU A 24 -20.85 -2.74 -3.02
CA LEU A 24 -19.60 -2.72 -3.81
C LEU A 24 -19.83 -3.23 -5.23
N GLU A 25 -21.07 -3.12 -5.72
CA GLU A 25 -21.42 -3.54 -7.08
C GLU A 25 -20.64 -2.73 -8.11
N LYS A 26 -20.28 -3.38 -9.22
CA LYS A 26 -19.46 -2.80 -10.29
C LYS A 26 -20.30 -2.58 -11.52
N ASN A 27 -20.61 -1.32 -11.79
CA ASN A 27 -21.46 -0.86 -12.86
C ASN A 27 -20.83 0.33 -13.57
N GLU A 28 -21.18 0.51 -14.83
CA GLU A 28 -20.88 1.75 -15.56
C GLU A 28 -21.82 2.86 -15.08
N ILE A 29 -21.26 3.94 -14.57
CA ILE A 29 -22.02 5.05 -13.97
C ILE A 29 -22.17 6.22 -14.95
N GLY A 30 -21.18 6.41 -15.83
CA GLY A 30 -21.17 7.50 -16.79
C GLY A 30 -19.79 7.70 -17.41
N ASN A 31 -19.54 8.92 -17.88
CA ASN A 31 -18.28 9.29 -18.51
C ASN A 31 -17.48 10.23 -17.62
N CYS A 32 -16.17 10.04 -17.59
CA CYS A 32 -15.23 10.83 -16.82
C CYS A 32 -15.12 12.24 -17.39
N THR A 33 -15.36 13.25 -16.57
CA THR A 33 -15.26 14.66 -16.96
C THR A 33 -13.85 15.07 -17.43
N ASN A 34 -12.81 14.34 -17.02
CA ASN A 34 -11.41 14.64 -17.41
C ASN A 34 -10.99 14.03 -18.76
N CYS A 35 -11.40 12.80 -19.09
CA CYS A 35 -10.94 12.13 -20.32
C CYS A 35 -12.04 11.46 -21.15
N ASN A 36 -13.30 11.66 -20.78
CA ASN A 36 -14.50 11.13 -21.44
C ASN A 36 -14.55 9.60 -21.57
N SER A 37 -13.70 8.88 -20.84
CA SER A 37 -13.73 7.42 -20.72
C SER A 37 -14.71 6.97 -19.63
N ILE A 38 -15.03 5.69 -19.57
CA ILE A 38 -16.05 5.14 -18.66
C ILE A 38 -15.63 5.33 -17.19
N LEU A 39 -16.59 5.78 -16.38
CA LEU A 39 -16.57 5.74 -14.92
C LEU A 39 -17.22 4.45 -14.44
N MET A 40 -16.49 3.71 -13.62
CA MET A 40 -16.95 2.44 -13.07
C MET A 40 -17.10 2.58 -11.55
N SER A 41 -18.22 2.09 -10.98
CA SER A 41 -18.50 2.19 -9.55
C SER A 41 -17.57 1.32 -8.70
N LEU A 42 -17.04 1.91 -7.63
CA LEU A 42 -16.28 1.21 -6.60
C LEU A 42 -17.16 0.85 -5.41
N SER A 43 -18.00 1.79 -4.99
CA SER A 43 -18.85 1.64 -3.81
C SER A 43 -20.02 2.60 -3.84
N TYR A 44 -21.07 2.25 -3.09
CA TYR A 44 -22.28 3.03 -2.92
C TYR A 44 -22.48 3.38 -1.46
N HIS A 45 -22.86 4.63 -1.20
CA HIS A 45 -22.99 5.22 0.13
C HIS A 45 -24.31 5.99 0.23
N VAL A 46 -24.84 6.10 1.46
CA VAL A 46 -26.00 6.94 1.76
C VAL A 46 -25.54 8.10 2.63
N SER A 47 -25.78 9.33 2.17
CA SER A 47 -25.48 10.56 2.90
C SER A 47 -26.75 11.40 3.03
N GLY A 48 -27.45 11.23 4.16
CA GLY A 48 -28.79 11.78 4.34
C GLY A 48 -29.78 11.14 3.36
N GLU A 49 -30.48 11.96 2.57
CA GLU A 49 -31.43 11.52 1.52
C GLU A 49 -30.76 11.33 0.15
N ARG A 50 -29.43 11.46 0.06
CA ARG A 50 -28.68 11.35 -1.19
C ARG A 50 -27.93 10.04 -1.26
N THR A 51 -27.87 9.50 -2.47
CA THR A 51 -27.00 8.36 -2.79
C THR A 51 -25.69 8.90 -3.37
N VAL A 52 -24.56 8.45 -2.84
CA VAL A 52 -23.25 8.83 -3.34
C VAL A 52 -22.55 7.57 -3.87
N VAL A 53 -22.16 7.61 -5.14
CA VAL A 53 -21.45 6.53 -5.81
C VAL A 53 -20.01 6.96 -6.02
N VAL A 54 -19.09 6.27 -5.34
CA VAL A 54 -17.66 6.48 -5.59
C VAL A 54 -17.31 5.72 -6.86
N THR A 55 -16.63 6.39 -7.77
CA THR A 55 -16.30 5.88 -9.10
C THR A 55 -14.83 6.07 -9.40
N LYS A 56 -14.30 5.22 -10.28
CA LYS A 56 -12.97 5.36 -10.85
C LYS A 56 -13.05 5.35 -12.37
N CYS A 57 -12.36 6.30 -12.99
CA CYS A 57 -12.18 6.30 -14.43
C CYS A 57 -11.24 5.16 -14.85
N ILE A 58 -11.68 4.33 -15.81
CA ILE A 58 -10.89 3.18 -16.28
C ILE A 58 -9.64 3.60 -17.07
N SER A 59 -9.59 4.82 -17.59
CA SER A 59 -8.50 5.32 -18.42
C SER A 59 -7.51 6.18 -17.65
N CYS A 60 -7.95 7.30 -17.06
CA CYS A 60 -7.05 8.22 -16.36
C CYS A 60 -6.90 7.91 -14.87
N GLY A 61 -7.69 6.99 -14.32
CA GLY A 61 -7.63 6.59 -12.91
C GLY A 61 -8.15 7.64 -11.92
N ALA A 62 -8.70 8.77 -12.38
CA ALA A 62 -9.32 9.76 -11.51
C ALA A 62 -10.53 9.19 -10.76
N PHE A 63 -10.75 9.68 -9.54
CA PHE A 63 -11.82 9.25 -8.64
C PHE A 63 -12.85 10.36 -8.44
N TYR A 64 -14.13 10.00 -8.45
CA TYR A 64 -15.24 10.93 -8.31
C TYR A 64 -16.34 10.38 -7.42
N ALA A 65 -16.98 11.27 -6.66
CA ALA A 65 -18.23 11.06 -5.96
C ALA A 65 -19.35 11.55 -6.86
N ASN A 66 -20.11 10.63 -7.43
CA ASN A 66 -21.32 10.94 -8.19
C ASN A 66 -22.51 10.95 -7.23
N ILE A 67 -23.17 12.10 -7.12
CA ILE A 67 -24.24 12.33 -6.14
C ILE A 67 -25.59 12.27 -6.85
N TYR A 68 -26.50 11.51 -6.29
CA TYR A 68 -27.86 11.32 -6.78
C TYR A 68 -28.87 11.67 -5.69
N ASP A 69 -30.05 12.13 -6.09
CA ASP A 69 -31.19 12.26 -5.20
C ASP A 69 -31.84 10.89 -4.91
N SER A 70 -32.93 10.89 -4.14
CA SER A 70 -33.68 9.67 -3.78
C SER A 70 -34.35 8.98 -4.98
N GLU A 71 -34.51 9.69 -6.10
CA GLU A 71 -35.10 9.19 -7.35
C GLU A 71 -34.03 8.75 -8.35
N TRP A 72 -32.75 8.70 -7.95
CA TRP A 72 -31.60 8.39 -8.80
C TRP A 72 -31.35 9.40 -9.93
N ASN A 73 -31.83 10.64 -9.80
CA ASN A 73 -31.43 11.71 -10.70
C ASN A 73 -30.04 12.21 -10.31
N TRP A 74 -29.17 12.42 -11.30
CA TRP A 74 -27.83 12.98 -11.08
C TRP A 74 -27.93 14.43 -10.59
N VAL A 75 -27.25 14.73 -9.49
CA VAL A 75 -27.25 16.04 -8.83
C VAL A 75 -25.90 16.74 -8.99
N ASP A 76 -24.80 16.02 -8.76
CA ASP A 76 -23.46 16.61 -8.76
C ASP A 76 -22.36 15.56 -8.96
N GLU A 77 -21.17 16.02 -9.33
CA GLU A 77 -19.95 15.22 -9.41
C GLU A 77 -18.79 15.96 -8.71
N ILE A 78 -18.17 15.31 -7.73
CA ILE A 78 -17.07 15.89 -6.96
C ILE A 78 -15.83 15.02 -7.09
N GLN A 79 -14.69 15.60 -7.46
CA GLN A 79 -13.43 14.88 -7.48
C GLN A 79 -12.99 14.52 -6.06
N ILE A 80 -12.62 13.26 -5.82
CA ILE A 80 -12.27 12.74 -4.50
C ILE A 80 -10.75 12.60 -4.38
N SER A 81 -10.21 12.94 -3.20
CA SER A 81 -8.84 12.62 -2.84
C SER A 81 -8.76 11.26 -2.13
N LEU A 82 -7.82 10.42 -2.52
CA LEU A 82 -7.58 9.16 -1.81
C LEU A 82 -6.88 9.44 -0.48
N LEU A 83 -7.34 8.78 0.58
CA LEU A 83 -6.56 8.73 1.80
C LEU A 83 -5.25 7.98 1.53
N PRO A 84 -4.12 8.45 2.08
CA PRO A 84 -2.85 7.76 1.92
C PRO A 84 -3.01 6.36 2.50
N ILE A 85 -2.86 5.34 1.65
CA ILE A 85 -2.77 3.95 2.11
C ILE A 85 -1.55 3.90 3.03
N PRO A 86 -1.69 3.49 4.31
CA PRO A 86 -0.54 3.24 5.14
C PRO A 86 0.27 2.15 4.44
N ILE A 87 1.43 2.49 3.87
CA ILE A 87 2.38 1.49 3.42
C ILE A 87 2.76 0.73 4.69
N PRO A 88 2.42 -0.57 4.82
CA PRO A 88 2.91 -1.33 5.94
C PRO A 88 4.42 -1.40 5.73
N ILE A 89 5.18 -0.60 6.49
CA ILE A 89 6.62 -0.78 6.65
C ILE A 89 6.77 -2.02 7.53
N SER A 90 6.41 -3.18 6.98
CA SER A 90 6.70 -4.46 7.58
C SER A 90 8.08 -4.83 7.09
N ASN A 91 9.12 -4.29 7.73
CA ASN A 91 10.48 -4.74 7.51
C ASN A 91 10.46 -6.26 7.71
N GLN A 92 10.61 -7.01 6.63
CA GLN A 92 10.58 -8.46 6.74
C GLN A 92 11.81 -8.84 7.56
N ARG A 93 11.56 -9.29 8.79
CA ARG A 93 12.60 -9.67 9.74
C ARG A 93 13.15 -11.03 9.34
N ILE A 94 14.47 -11.09 9.17
CA ILE A 94 15.22 -12.28 8.81
C ILE A 94 16.08 -12.67 10.00
N ASP A 95 15.64 -13.71 10.71
CA ASP A 95 16.32 -14.27 11.89
C ASP A 95 16.76 -15.72 11.70
N ASP A 96 16.53 -16.29 10.50
CA ASP A 96 16.91 -17.66 10.16
C ASP A 96 17.71 -17.76 8.85
N TRP A 97 18.31 -18.94 8.63
CA TRP A 97 19.13 -19.20 7.45
C TRP A 97 18.32 -19.22 6.15
N LYS A 98 17.05 -19.66 6.20
CA LYS A 98 16.18 -19.75 5.01
C LYS A 98 15.82 -18.36 4.50
N GLY A 99 15.48 -17.45 5.40
CA GLY A 99 15.25 -16.05 5.09
C GLY A 99 16.50 -15.39 4.53
N LEU A 100 17.69 -15.69 5.09
CA LEU A 100 18.95 -15.16 4.57
C LEU A 100 19.28 -15.70 3.16
N GLU A 101 19.01 -16.98 2.88
CA GLU A 101 19.23 -17.61 1.58
C GLU A 101 18.25 -17.10 0.51
N ALA A 102 17.03 -16.72 0.90
CA ALA A 102 16.05 -16.14 -0.02
C ALA A 102 16.43 -14.72 -0.50
N ILE A 103 17.35 -14.04 0.17
CA ILE A 103 17.83 -12.73 -0.25
C ILE A 103 18.69 -12.86 -1.52
N PRO A 104 18.38 -12.16 -2.61
CA PRO A 104 19.23 -12.15 -3.80
C PRO A 104 20.67 -11.74 -3.44
N THR A 105 21.66 -12.55 -3.85
CA THR A 105 23.08 -12.35 -3.48
C THR A 105 23.58 -10.93 -3.76
N LYS A 106 23.14 -10.33 -4.87
CA LYS A 106 23.50 -8.94 -5.23
C LYS A 106 23.08 -7.90 -4.19
N LYS A 107 21.99 -8.12 -3.45
CA LYS A 107 21.58 -7.22 -2.35
C LYS A 107 22.56 -7.32 -1.19
N LEU A 108 22.98 -8.54 -0.84
CA LEU A 108 23.97 -8.76 0.22
C LEU A 108 25.32 -8.14 -0.16
N GLU A 109 25.78 -8.36 -1.39
CA GLU A 109 27.06 -7.83 -1.90
C GLU A 109 27.10 -6.29 -1.99
N ALA A 110 25.95 -5.63 -2.09
CA ALA A 110 25.88 -4.17 -2.10
C ALA A 110 26.26 -3.52 -0.76
N VAL A 111 26.14 -4.26 0.36
CA VAL A 111 26.36 -3.74 1.72
C VAL A 111 27.48 -4.49 2.43
N PHE A 112 27.54 -5.81 2.25
CA PHE A 112 28.46 -6.70 2.93
C PHE A 112 29.58 -7.16 2.00
N SER A 113 30.79 -7.24 2.55
CA SER A 113 31.92 -7.92 1.92
C SER A 113 31.75 -9.43 1.98
N LYS A 114 32.47 -10.16 1.12
CA LYS A 114 32.42 -11.63 1.08
C LYS A 114 32.62 -12.30 2.46
N GLY A 115 33.61 -11.87 3.24
CA GLY A 115 33.85 -12.43 4.57
C GLY A 115 32.75 -12.11 5.59
N GLU A 116 32.07 -10.97 5.45
CA GLU A 116 30.89 -10.62 6.26
C GLU A 116 29.70 -11.51 5.87
N ILE A 117 29.45 -11.72 4.58
CA ILE A 117 28.39 -12.62 4.09
C ILE A 117 28.61 -14.04 4.61
N GLU A 118 29.82 -14.59 4.48
CA GLU A 118 30.18 -15.92 5.00
C GLU A 118 29.92 -16.02 6.52
N ALA A 119 30.26 -14.97 7.28
CA ALA A 119 30.02 -14.93 8.72
C ALA A 119 28.52 -14.86 9.08
N LEU A 120 27.70 -14.19 8.27
CA LEU A 120 26.24 -14.16 8.44
C LEU A 120 25.63 -15.54 8.20
N PHE A 121 26.02 -16.22 7.13
CA PHE A 121 25.54 -17.57 6.84
C PHE A 121 25.99 -18.58 7.88
N ALA A 122 27.25 -18.53 8.33
CA ALA A 122 27.73 -19.39 9.41
C ALA A 122 26.93 -19.17 10.70
N ARG A 123 26.68 -17.90 11.07
CA ARG A 123 25.87 -17.57 12.25
C ARG A 123 24.42 -18.07 12.13
N ALA A 124 23.81 -17.92 10.96
CA ALA A 124 22.42 -18.33 10.70
C ALA A 124 22.25 -19.86 10.70
N LYS A 125 23.31 -20.60 10.36
CA LYS A 125 23.36 -22.08 10.36
C LYS A 125 23.80 -22.67 11.72
N ASP A 126 23.91 -21.85 12.76
CA ASP A 126 24.46 -22.23 14.07
C ASP A 126 25.91 -22.81 14.00
N GLU A 127 26.65 -22.46 12.96
CA GLU A 127 28.07 -22.75 12.83
C GLU A 127 28.91 -21.68 13.54
N THR A 128 30.23 -21.87 13.67
CA THR A 128 31.12 -20.90 14.33
C THR A 128 31.65 -19.85 13.34
N PRO A 129 31.17 -18.59 13.35
CA PRO A 129 31.63 -17.57 12.43
C PRO A 129 32.95 -16.94 12.88
N ILE A 130 33.69 -16.36 11.93
CA ILE A 130 34.81 -15.47 12.25
C ILE A 130 34.25 -14.22 12.92
N ARG A 131 34.49 -14.09 14.23
CA ARG A 131 33.91 -13.04 15.09
C ARG A 131 34.12 -11.62 14.55
N GLN A 132 35.29 -11.34 13.99
CA GLN A 132 35.62 -10.02 13.43
C GLN A 132 34.70 -9.65 12.26
N TYR A 133 34.42 -10.60 11.36
CA TYR A 133 33.55 -10.37 10.22
C TYR A 133 32.08 -10.25 10.65
N LEU A 134 31.61 -11.11 11.56
CA LEU A 134 30.25 -11.00 12.09
C LEU A 134 30.02 -9.64 12.78
N TYR A 135 30.99 -9.18 13.58
CA TYR A 135 30.91 -7.88 14.24
C TYR A 135 30.84 -6.70 13.25
N ARG A 136 31.61 -6.75 12.16
CA ARG A 136 31.55 -5.74 11.11
C ARG A 136 30.23 -5.79 10.34
N ALA A 137 29.72 -6.99 10.05
CA ALA A 137 28.42 -7.18 9.40
C ALA A 137 27.28 -6.58 10.23
N ARG A 138 27.22 -6.85 11.54
CA ARG A 138 26.17 -6.32 12.44
C ARG A 138 26.09 -4.81 12.47
N LYS A 139 27.21 -4.09 12.31
CA LYS A 139 27.22 -2.62 12.21
C LYS A 139 26.50 -2.09 10.97
N LYS A 140 26.28 -2.93 9.96
CA LYS A 140 25.66 -2.56 8.69
C LYS A 140 24.20 -3.02 8.56
N TYR A 141 23.64 -3.70 9.57
CA TYR A 141 22.25 -4.16 9.53
C TYR A 141 21.28 -3.02 9.30
N LYS A 142 21.43 -1.91 10.04
CA LYS A 142 20.58 -0.73 9.87
C LYS A 142 20.67 -0.15 8.46
N LEU A 143 21.87 -0.09 7.88
CA LEU A 143 22.06 0.37 6.50
C LEU A 143 21.40 -0.58 5.49
N PHE A 144 21.47 -1.89 5.72
CA PHE A 144 20.81 -2.88 4.89
C PHE A 144 19.28 -2.76 4.94
N GLU A 145 18.74 -2.55 6.15
CA GLU A 145 17.31 -2.31 6.40
C GLU A 145 16.84 -1.03 5.70
N GLU A 146 17.58 0.08 5.83
CA GLU A 146 17.26 1.35 5.17
C GLU A 146 17.26 1.25 3.64
N ILE A 147 18.12 0.43 3.04
CA ILE A 147 18.22 0.29 1.58
C ILE A 147 17.20 -0.70 1.01
N PHE A 148 16.90 -1.79 1.74
CA PHE A 148 16.16 -2.92 1.19
C PHE A 148 14.86 -3.25 1.92
N ASP A 149 14.51 -2.53 2.98
CA ASP A 149 13.31 -2.76 3.81
C ASP A 149 13.29 -4.18 4.44
N LEU A 150 14.48 -4.68 4.80
CA LEU A 150 14.71 -6.00 5.38
C LEU A 150 15.53 -5.89 6.67
N GLU A 151 14.96 -6.30 7.81
CA GLU A 151 15.68 -6.31 9.09
C GLU A 151 16.46 -7.61 9.24
N LEU A 152 17.79 -7.55 9.40
CA LEU A 152 18.59 -8.72 9.76
C LEU A 152 18.68 -8.85 11.29
N ALA A 153 18.31 -10.01 11.83
CA ALA A 153 18.27 -10.30 13.27
C ALA A 153 19.05 -11.56 13.67
N LEU A 154 20.21 -11.77 13.03
CA LEU A 154 21.11 -12.94 13.16
C LEU A 154 22.19 -12.82 14.27
#